data_AF-U5QD27-F1
#
_entry.id   AF-U5QD27-F1
#
_cell.length_a   1.000
_cell.length_b   1.000
_cell.length_c   1.000
_cell.angle_alpha   90.00
_cell.angle_beta   90.00
_cell.angle_gamma   90.00
#
_symmetry.space_group_name_H-M   'P 1'
#
loop_
_entity.id
_entity.type
_entity.pdbx_description
1 polymer ?
#
loop_
_entity_poly.entity_id
_entity_poly.type
_entity_poly.pdbx_seq_one_letter_code
_entity_poly.pdbx_strand_id
1 'polypeptide(L)'
;MTVQALNMFGPQRNLALQPGPVWPSFEQFRKVGSSALAPIGNGVVGALTTRSGRYRIVEEHDFQRLVGLAAEVERLRNGFQLIIAASKAVQRHRDDATVETLIHSVSMIGELPSLPTRIGFEKIAPEGLELDPDDEVILNVDELGSAFAAQDPT
;
A
#
# COMPACT_ATOMS: atom_id res chain seq x y z
N MET A 1 36.99 23.58 10.78
CA MET A 1 36.62 22.41 9.97
C MET A 1 35.10 22.42 9.86
N THR A 2 34.57 22.70 8.68
CA THR A 2 33.14 22.86 8.45
C THR A 2 32.60 21.50 8.03
N VAL A 3 31.81 20.85 8.89
CA VAL A 3 31.13 19.60 8.54
C VAL A 3 30.04 19.97 7.53
N GLN A 4 30.28 19.69 6.25
CA GLN A 4 29.22 19.71 5.25
C GLN A 4 28.21 18.65 5.66
N ALA A 5 27.00 19.08 5.99
CA ALA A 5 25.88 18.17 6.18
C ALA A 5 25.67 17.44 4.86
N LEU A 6 26.14 16.20 4.79
CA LEU A 6 25.85 15.29 3.70
C LEU A 6 24.33 15.16 3.68
N ASN A 7 23.71 15.62 2.59
CA ASN A 7 22.27 15.54 2.41
C ASN A 7 21.92 14.05 2.19
N MET A 8 21.88 13.28 3.29
CA MET A 8 21.65 11.82 3.32
C MET A 8 20.20 11.44 3.03
N PHE A 9 19.33 12.42 2.83
CA PHE A 9 17.94 12.21 2.50
C PHE A 9 17.76 12.61 1.03
N GLY A 10 17.63 11.59 0.17
CA GLY A 10 17.25 11.79 -1.24
C GLY A 10 15.94 12.58 -1.36
N PRO A 11 15.54 13.00 -2.58
CA PRO A 11 14.38 13.85 -2.77
C PRO A 11 13.15 13.18 -2.14
N GLN A 12 12.60 13.80 -1.09
CA GLN A 12 11.32 13.42 -0.51
C GLN A 12 10.25 13.58 -1.59
N ARG A 13 9.89 12.47 -2.26
CA ARG A 13 8.76 12.44 -3.18
C ARG A 13 7.51 12.46 -2.33
N ASN A 14 6.91 13.64 -2.21
CA ASN A 14 5.65 13.85 -1.52
C ASN A 14 4.57 12.92 -2.14
N LEU A 15 4.04 11.99 -1.34
CA LEU A 15 2.83 11.24 -1.71
C LEU A 15 1.64 12.18 -1.51
N ALA A 16 1.34 12.96 -2.55
CA ALA A 16 0.18 13.84 -2.58
C ALA A 16 -1.11 13.01 -2.77
N LEU A 17 -1.48 12.23 -1.74
CA LEU A 17 -2.73 11.48 -1.70
C LEU A 17 -3.89 12.42 -1.36
N GLN A 18 -4.95 12.33 -2.15
CA GLN A 18 -6.17 13.13 -2.00
C GLN A 18 -7.38 12.22 -1.83
N PRO A 19 -8.40 12.65 -1.06
CA PRO A 19 -9.65 11.91 -0.94
C PRO A 19 -10.34 11.75 -2.31
N GLY A 20 -10.72 10.52 -2.61
CA GLY A 20 -11.51 10.16 -3.79
C GLY A 20 -12.98 9.90 -3.45
N PRO A 21 -13.70 9.23 -4.37
CA PRO A 21 -15.09 8.84 -4.15
C PRO A 21 -15.28 7.99 -2.89
N VAL A 22 -16.48 8.09 -2.32
CA VAL A 22 -16.88 7.30 -1.16
C VAL A 22 -18.13 6.51 -1.50
N TRP A 23 -18.06 5.20 -1.34
CA TRP A 23 -19.18 4.28 -1.48
C TRP A 23 -19.57 3.78 -0.08
N PRO A 24 -20.71 4.24 0.46
CA PRO A 24 -21.16 3.86 1.81
C PRO A 24 -21.66 2.41 1.89
N SER A 25 -21.87 1.73 0.77
CA SER A 25 -22.18 0.30 0.72
C SER A 25 -21.62 -0.37 -0.55
N PHE A 26 -21.43 -1.69 -0.49
CA PHE A 26 -21.07 -2.49 -1.66
C PHE A 26 -22.10 -2.38 -2.79
N GLU A 27 -23.40 -2.31 -2.46
CA GLU A 27 -24.45 -2.12 -3.46
C GLU A 27 -24.31 -0.81 -4.23
N GLN A 28 -23.93 0.29 -3.56
CA GLN A 28 -23.70 1.55 -4.25
C GLN A 28 -22.47 1.50 -5.16
N PHE A 29 -21.43 0.78 -4.76
CA PHE A 29 -20.26 0.54 -5.61
C PHE A 29 -20.64 -0.29 -6.84
N ARG A 30 -21.36 -1.40 -6.64
CA ARG A 30 -21.78 -2.32 -7.71
C ARG A 30 -22.71 -1.67 -8.73
N LYS A 31 -23.64 -0.81 -8.30
CA LYS A 31 -24.57 -0.09 -9.20
C LYS A 31 -23.85 0.78 -10.25
N VAL A 32 -22.66 1.27 -9.94
CA VAL A 32 -21.86 2.10 -10.85
C VAL A 32 -21.02 1.22 -11.81
N GLY A 33 -20.83 -0.05 -11.48
CA GLY A 33 -20.17 -1.05 -12.32
C GLY A 33 -18.68 -0.74 -12.56
N SER A 34 -18.18 -1.13 -13.74
CA SER A 34 -16.77 -0.92 -14.14
C SER A 34 -16.35 0.55 -14.14
N SER A 35 -17.29 1.49 -14.25
CA SER A 35 -17.01 2.93 -14.20
C SER A 35 -16.74 3.46 -12.79
N ALA A 36 -17.02 2.68 -11.74
CA ALA A 36 -16.82 3.09 -10.35
C ALA A 36 -15.35 3.39 -10.05
N LEU A 37 -14.44 2.68 -10.71
CA LEU A 37 -13.01 2.84 -10.51
C LEU A 37 -12.39 3.93 -11.40
N ALA A 38 -13.11 4.44 -12.41
CA ALA A 38 -12.58 5.46 -13.32
C ALA A 38 -12.06 6.74 -12.61
N PRO A 39 -12.64 7.21 -11.48
CA PRO A 39 -12.10 8.34 -10.74
C PRO A 39 -10.88 7.99 -9.85
N ILE A 40 -10.55 6.70 -9.67
CA ILE A 40 -9.39 6.26 -8.89
C ILE A 40 -8.17 6.28 -9.81
N GLY A 41 -7.54 7.46 -9.92
CA GLY A 41 -6.26 7.62 -10.58
C GLY A 41 -5.11 7.77 -9.58
N ASN A 42 -3.90 8.00 -10.10
CA ASN A 42 -2.73 8.29 -9.28
C ASN A 42 -2.99 9.46 -8.33
N GLY A 43 -2.64 9.29 -7.07
CA GLY A 43 -2.85 10.25 -6.00
C GLY A 43 -4.26 10.25 -5.41
N VAL A 44 -5.19 9.39 -5.86
CA VAL A 44 -6.59 9.41 -5.39
C VAL A 44 -6.90 8.19 -4.55
N VAL A 45 -7.52 8.41 -3.37
CA VAL A 45 -7.87 7.34 -2.42
C VAL A 45 -9.38 7.24 -2.26
N GLY A 46 -9.98 6.24 -2.88
CA GLY A 46 -11.39 5.89 -2.70
C GLY A 46 -11.65 5.22 -1.35
N ALA A 47 -12.90 5.27 -0.88
CA ALA A 47 -13.32 4.54 0.32
C ALA A 47 -14.59 3.73 0.06
N LEU A 48 -14.53 2.43 0.34
CA LEU A 48 -15.67 1.52 0.27
C LEU A 48 -16.02 1.04 1.68
N THR A 49 -17.25 1.28 2.10
CA THR A 49 -17.80 0.72 3.34
C THR A 49 -18.63 -0.51 3.03
N THR A 50 -18.44 -1.56 3.80
CA THR A 50 -19.18 -2.82 3.72
C THR A 50 -19.60 -3.25 5.12
N ARG A 51 -20.33 -4.37 5.23
CA ARG A 51 -20.66 -4.97 6.54
C ARG A 51 -19.43 -5.47 7.29
N SER A 52 -18.38 -5.91 6.60
CA SER A 52 -17.13 -6.42 7.19
C SER A 52 -16.14 -5.32 7.55
N GLY A 53 -16.31 -4.10 7.05
CA GLY A 53 -15.45 -2.98 7.39
C GLY A 53 -15.32 -1.93 6.29
N ARG A 54 -14.32 -1.07 6.46
CA ARG A 54 -14.00 0.03 5.55
C ARG A 54 -12.71 -0.25 4.81
N TYR A 55 -12.79 -0.29 3.49
CA TYR A 55 -11.69 -0.52 2.57
C TYR A 55 -11.25 0.78 1.91
N ARG A 56 -9.96 0.86 1.57
CA ARG A 56 -9.38 1.94 0.78
C ARG A 56 -8.97 1.38 -0.56
N ILE A 57 -9.32 2.12 -1.62
CA ILE A 57 -9.02 1.73 -3.00
C ILE A 57 -8.07 2.80 -3.53
N VAL A 58 -6.94 2.36 -4.07
CA VAL A 58 -5.89 3.21 -4.62
C VAL A 58 -5.36 2.57 -5.88
N GLU A 59 -4.70 3.36 -6.72
CA GLU A 59 -3.92 2.83 -7.84
C GLU A 59 -2.74 1.99 -7.34
N GLU A 60 -2.42 0.93 -8.10
CA GLU A 60 -1.36 -0.03 -7.75
C GLU A 60 -0.02 0.69 -7.53
N HIS A 61 0.26 1.66 -8.38
CA HIS A 61 1.49 2.45 -8.29
C HIS A 61 1.59 3.24 -6.97
N ASP A 62 0.50 3.79 -6.44
CA ASP A 62 0.51 4.48 -5.15
C ASP A 62 0.60 3.52 -3.98
N PHE A 63 -0.07 2.36 -4.08
CA PHE A 63 0.08 1.29 -3.10
C PHE A 63 1.53 0.87 -2.96
N GLN A 64 2.23 0.66 -4.07
CA GLN A 64 3.62 0.21 -4.08
C GLN A 64 4.57 1.28 -3.53
N ARG A 65 4.29 2.56 -3.79
CA ARG A 65 5.02 3.66 -3.15
C ARG A 65 4.81 3.69 -1.64
N LEU A 66 3.58 3.47 -1.17
CA LEU A 66 3.28 3.39 0.27
C LEU A 66 3.99 2.21 0.93
N VAL A 67 3.97 1.03 0.30
CA VAL A 67 4.67 -0.17 0.77
C VAL A 67 6.18 0.07 0.82
N GLY A 68 6.75 0.66 -0.24
CA GLY A 68 8.16 1.03 -0.28
C GLY A 68 8.55 2.00 0.83
N LEU A 69 7.72 3.01 1.09
CA LEU A 69 7.94 3.96 2.18
C LEU A 69 7.85 3.29 3.57
N ALA A 70 6.85 2.44 3.79
CA ALA A 70 6.68 1.74 5.06
C ALA A 70 7.87 0.82 5.36
N ALA A 71 8.33 0.08 4.34
CA ALA A 71 9.48 -0.80 4.47
C ALA A 71 10.80 -0.01 4.66
N GLU A 72 10.92 1.17 4.06
CA GLU A 72 12.05 2.08 4.29
C GLU A 72 12.06 2.61 5.74
N VAL A 73 10.90 2.98 6.28
CA VAL A 73 10.76 3.39 7.69
C VAL A 73 11.12 2.25 8.64
N GLU A 74 10.66 1.03 8.38
CA GLU A 74 11.01 -0.16 9.16
C GLU A 74 12.51 -0.43 9.13
N ARG A 75 13.13 -0.34 7.94
CA ARG A 75 14.57 -0.49 7.76
C ARG A 75 15.36 0.53 8.59
N LEU A 76 14.98 1.82 8.52
CA LEU A 76 15.62 2.88 9.31
C LEU A 76 15.43 2.66 10.81
N ARG A 77 14.23 2.27 11.25
CA ARG A 77 13.94 1.96 12.66
C ARG A 77 14.88 0.87 13.19
N ASN A 78 15.04 -0.20 12.43
CA ASN A 78 15.91 -1.32 12.81
C ASN A 78 17.39 -0.89 12.83
N GLY A 79 17.82 -0.07 11.86
CA GLY A 79 19.15 0.53 11.87
C GLY A 79 19.41 1.36 13.13
N PHE A 80 18.49 2.25 13.50
CA PHE A 80 18.65 3.06 14.72
C PHE A 80 18.70 2.21 15.99
N GLN A 81 17.94 1.12 16.06
CA GLN A 81 18.02 0.19 17.20
C GLN A 81 19.42 -0.43 17.33
N LEU A 82 20.05 -0.79 16.21
CA LEU A 82 21.43 -1.29 16.20
C LEU A 82 22.43 -0.24 16.70
N ILE A 83 22.34 1.01 16.21
CA ILE A 83 23.19 2.11 16.68
C ILE A 83 23.03 2.32 18.19
N ILE A 84 21.79 2.31 18.70
CA ILE A 84 21.51 2.47 20.13
C ILE A 84 22.15 1.33 20.93
N ALA A 85 22.07 0.08 20.46
CA ALA A 85 22.68 -1.07 21.10
C ALA A 85 24.21 -0.95 21.14
N ALA A 86 24.84 -0.62 20.01
CA ALA A 86 26.29 -0.42 19.93
C ALA A 86 26.77 0.75 20.81
N SER A 87 26.01 1.85 20.84
CA SER A 87 26.31 3.00 21.71
C SER A 87 26.27 2.63 23.20
N LYS A 88 25.28 1.83 23.61
CA LYS A 88 25.20 1.29 24.98
C LYS A 88 26.36 0.36 25.30
N ALA A 89 26.84 -0.43 24.34
CA ALA A 89 28.01 -1.28 24.52
C ALA A 89 29.27 -0.43 24.78
N VAL A 90 29.50 0.61 23.98
CA VAL A 90 30.62 1.57 24.18
C VAL A 90 30.52 2.28 25.54
N GLN A 91 29.31 2.66 25.96
CA GLN A 91 29.09 3.30 27.26
C GLN A 91 29.45 2.36 28.43
N ARG A 92 29.20 1.04 28.29
CA ARG A 92 29.46 0.05 29.34
C ARG A 92 30.91 -0.44 29.34
N HIS A 93 31.49 -0.62 28.16
CA HIS A 93 32.83 -1.15 27.95
C HIS A 93 33.51 -0.28 26.89
N ARG A 94 34.43 0.58 27.33
CA ARG A 94 35.07 1.58 26.47
C ARG A 94 36.39 1.03 25.92
N ASP A 95 36.29 -0.02 25.14
CA ASP A 95 37.40 -0.68 24.45
C ASP A 95 37.28 -0.50 22.93
N ASP A 96 38.38 -0.77 22.23
CA ASP A 96 38.47 -0.53 20.79
C ASP A 96 37.45 -1.37 19.99
N ALA A 97 37.11 -2.57 20.47
CA ALA A 97 36.18 -3.45 19.76
C ALA A 97 34.73 -2.94 19.82
N THR A 98 34.29 -2.38 20.94
CA THR A 98 32.95 -1.77 21.03
C THR A 98 32.85 -0.49 20.21
N VAL A 99 33.93 0.31 20.15
CA VAL A 99 34.01 1.51 19.31
C VAL A 99 33.98 1.14 17.82
N GLU A 100 34.74 0.12 17.41
CA GLU A 100 34.72 -0.40 16.04
C GLU A 100 33.33 -0.92 15.65
N THR A 101 32.65 -1.63 16.57
CA THR A 101 31.27 -2.11 16.36
C THR A 101 30.30 -0.96 16.11
N LEU A 102 30.43 0.16 16.83
CA LEU A 102 29.61 1.34 16.62
C LEU A 102 29.89 1.99 15.26
N ILE A 103 31.17 2.13 14.89
CA ILE A 103 31.58 2.67 13.58
C ILE A 103 31.00 1.80 12.45
N HIS A 104 31.16 0.48 12.55
CA HIS A 104 30.63 -0.47 11.57
C HIS A 104 29.10 -0.39 11.45
N SER A 105 28.40 -0.29 12.59
CA SER A 105 26.93 -0.16 12.63
C SER A 105 26.43 1.10 11.91
N VAL A 106 27.16 2.21 12.03
CA VAL A 106 26.83 3.47 11.35
C VAL A 106 27.10 3.35 9.84
N SER A 107 28.23 2.77 9.45
CA SER A 107 28.56 2.54 8.03
C SER A 107 27.53 1.68 7.34
N MET A 108 27.08 0.59 7.98
CA MET A 108 26.05 -0.28 7.43
C MET A 108 24.78 0.50 7.06
N ILE A 109 24.31 1.42 7.91
CA ILE A 109 23.07 2.17 7.68
C ILE A 109 23.22 3.20 6.55
N GLY A 110 24.39 3.83 6.43
CA GLY A 110 24.69 4.77 5.34
C GLY A 110 24.78 4.10 3.97
N GLU A 111 25.10 2.81 3.93
CA GLU A 111 25.26 2.03 2.70
C GLU A 111 24.04 1.17 2.34
N LEU A 112 23.00 1.14 3.19
CA LEU A 112 21.82 0.33 2.90
C LEU A 112 21.17 0.81 1.59
N PRO A 113 21.02 -0.06 0.57
CA PRO A 113 20.40 0.31 -0.70
C PRO A 113 18.93 0.67 -0.47
N SER A 114 18.52 1.88 -0.86
CA SER A 114 17.10 2.28 -0.81
C SER A 114 16.26 1.18 -1.43
N LEU A 115 15.14 0.82 -0.80
CA LEU A 115 14.29 -0.24 -1.35
C LEU A 115 13.97 0.07 -2.82
N PRO A 116 14.16 -0.90 -3.72
CA PRO A 116 13.93 -0.66 -5.14
C PRO A 116 12.48 -0.27 -5.32
N THR A 117 12.25 0.97 -5.74
CA THR A 117 10.94 1.37 -6.24
C THR A 117 10.79 0.67 -7.59
N ARG A 118 10.09 -0.47 -7.63
CA ARG A 118 9.85 -1.18 -8.89
C ARG A 118 9.06 -0.26 -9.83
N ILE A 119 9.63 0.03 -10.99
CA ILE A 119 8.94 0.80 -12.04
C ILE A 119 8.08 -0.19 -12.81
N GLY A 120 6.87 -0.39 -12.31
CA GLY A 120 5.87 -1.25 -12.95
C GLY A 120 5.75 -2.62 -12.31
N PHE A 121 4.53 -3.13 -12.41
CA PHE A 121 4.13 -4.48 -12.02
C PHE A 121 3.41 -5.07 -13.22
N GLU A 122 3.49 -6.39 -13.36
CA GLU A 122 2.63 -7.10 -14.29
C GLU A 122 1.18 -6.78 -13.92
N LYS A 123 0.39 -6.31 -14.89
CA LYS A 123 -1.02 -6.03 -14.64
C LYS A 123 -1.65 -7.34 -14.18
N ILE A 124 -2.16 -7.36 -12.97
CA ILE A 124 -2.99 -8.47 -12.50
C ILE A 124 -4.24 -8.43 -13.37
N ALA A 125 -4.35 -9.37 -14.30
CA ALA A 125 -5.60 -9.61 -14.99
C ALA A 125 -6.61 -10.07 -13.93
N PRO A 126 -7.85 -9.55 -13.92
CA PRO A 126 -8.86 -10.03 -12.99
C PRO A 126 -9.01 -11.55 -13.16
N GLU A 127 -8.74 -12.29 -12.09
CA GLU A 127 -8.98 -13.74 -12.02
C GLU A 127 -10.49 -13.97 -11.90
N GLY A 128 -11.03 -14.98 -12.61
CA GLY A 128 -12.47 -15.29 -12.60
C GLY A 128 -13.32 -14.53 -13.64
N LEU A 129 -12.74 -14.11 -14.76
CA LEU A 129 -13.52 -13.65 -15.93
C LEU A 129 -14.23 -14.80 -16.68
N GLU A 130 -14.02 -16.05 -16.27
CA GLU A 130 -14.83 -17.17 -16.71
C GLU A 130 -16.24 -16.96 -16.14
N LEU A 131 -17.14 -16.45 -16.97
CA LEU A 131 -18.58 -16.51 -16.70
C LEU A 131 -18.93 -17.98 -16.57
N ASP A 132 -19.35 -18.42 -15.38
CA ASP A 132 -19.92 -19.74 -15.23
C ASP A 132 -21.15 -19.81 -16.15
N PRO A 133 -21.20 -20.73 -17.13
CA PRO A 133 -22.33 -20.84 -18.05
C PRO A 133 -23.65 -21.15 -17.33
N ASP A 134 -23.58 -21.61 -16.07
CA ASP A 134 -24.74 -21.84 -15.20
C ASP A 134 -25.11 -20.61 -14.32
N ASP A 135 -24.32 -19.53 -14.35
CA ASP A 135 -24.69 -18.27 -13.70
C ASP A 135 -25.70 -17.54 -14.59
N GLU A 136 -26.98 -17.55 -14.21
CA GLU A 136 -28.03 -16.79 -14.89
C GLU A 136 -27.79 -15.28 -14.72
N VAL A 137 -26.98 -14.71 -15.62
CA VAL A 137 -26.82 -13.27 -15.74
C VAL A 137 -28.06 -12.73 -16.44
N ILE A 138 -28.99 -12.15 -15.67
CA ILE A 138 -30.13 -11.41 -16.24
C ILE A 138 -29.59 -10.14 -16.90
N LEU A 139 -29.31 -10.23 -18.20
CA LEU A 139 -28.79 -9.12 -19.01
C LEU A 139 -29.91 -8.20 -19.52
N ASN A 140 -31.18 -8.57 -19.30
CA ASN A 140 -32.33 -7.87 -19.83
C ASN A 140 -33.22 -7.34 -18.69
N VAL A 141 -33.44 -6.03 -18.65
CA VAL A 141 -34.20 -5.37 -17.57
C VAL A 141 -35.66 -5.84 -17.49
N ASP A 142 -36.23 -6.28 -18.62
CA ASP A 142 -37.60 -6.78 -18.69
C ASP A 142 -37.77 -8.18 -18.07
N GLU A 143 -36.69 -8.96 -17.93
CA GLU A 143 -36.70 -10.32 -17.36
C GLU A 143 -36.60 -10.34 -15.82
N LEU A 144 -36.21 -9.21 -15.21
CA LEU A 144 -36.22 -9.05 -13.75
C LEU A 144 -37.62 -9.19 -13.16
N GLY A 145 -38.66 -8.73 -13.85
CA GLY A 145 -40.04 -8.76 -13.35
C GLY A 145 -40.62 -10.17 -13.18
N SER A 146 -40.23 -11.11 -14.05
CA SER A 146 -40.68 -12.51 -14.02
C SER A 146 -39.95 -13.37 -12.99
N ALA A 147 -38.68 -13.08 -12.70
CA ALA A 147 -37.89 -13.83 -11.72
C ALA A 147 -38.42 -13.66 -10.28
N PHE A 148 -38.96 -12.49 -9.94
CA PHE A 148 -39.59 -12.25 -8.63
C PHE A 148 -41.03 -12.78 -8.53
N ALA A 149 -41.70 -13.06 -9.65
CA ALA A 149 -43.07 -13.58 -9.65
C ALA A 149 -43.14 -15.10 -9.41
N ALA A 150 -42.03 -15.82 -9.62
CA ALA A 150 -41.97 -17.28 -9.49
C ALA A 150 -41.61 -17.77 -8.07
N GLN A 151 -41.38 -16.87 -7.10
CA GLN A 151 -40.96 -17.23 -5.74
C GLN A 151 -42.07 -17.25 -4.67
N ASP A 152 -43.35 -17.10 -5.06
CA ASP A 152 -44.47 -17.41 -4.16
C ASP A 152 -45.25 -18.63 -4.66
N PRO A 153 -45.12 -19.76 -3.95
CA PRO A 153 -46.31 -20.49 -3.56
C PRO A 153 -46.28 -20.84 -2.07
N THR A 154 -47.29 -20.35 -1.35
CA THR A 154 -47.95 -20.86 -0.12
C THR A 154 -47.15 -21.71 0.86
#